data_AF-A0A7L0MWB2-F1
#
_entry.id   AF-A0A7L0MWB2-F1
#
_cell.length_a   1.000
_cell.length_b   1.000
_cell.length_c   1.000
_cell.angle_alpha   90.00
_cell.angle_beta   90.00
_cell.angle_gamma   90.00
#
_symmetry.space_group_name_H-M   'P 1'
#
loop_
_entity.id
_entity.type
_entity.pdbx_description
1 polymer ?
#
loop_
_entity_poly.entity_id
_entity_poly.type
_entity_poly.pdbx_seq_one_letter_code
_entity_poly.pdbx_strand_id
1 'polypeptide(L)' 'MSCYRPCLPLTCGPAPLANSCNTPCVLRCADSTTVIEPSPVVVTLPGPILTSFPQSTA' A
#
# COMPACT_ATOMS: atom_id res chain seq x y z
N MET A 1 5.47 15.12 5.60
CA MET A 1 4.61 14.34 6.50
C MET A 1 5.51 13.75 7.58
N SER A 2 5.31 14.12 8.85
CA SER A 2 6.18 13.68 9.95
C SER A 2 5.42 12.71 10.83
N CYS A 3 6.10 11.66 11.28
CA CYS A 3 5.65 10.89 12.43
C CYS A 3 5.64 11.79 13.66
N TYR A 4 4.65 11.65 14.51
CA TYR A 4 4.63 12.30 15.81
C TYR A 4 4.61 11.23 16.90
N ARG A 5 5.27 11.54 18.02
CA ARG A 5 5.15 10.74 19.22
C ARG A 5 3.84 11.16 19.90
N PRO A 6 2.83 10.28 19.98
CA PRO A 6 1.65 10.54 20.79
C PRO A 6 2.02 10.65 22.29
N CYS A 7 3.14 10.06 22.69
CA CYS A 7 3.79 10.36 23.95
C CYS A 7 4.48 11.73 23.86
N LEU A 8 3.80 12.79 24.29
CA LEU A 8 4.50 13.92 24.90
C LEU A 8 5.27 13.40 26.14
N PRO A 9 6.24 14.15 26.71
CA PRO A 9 6.69 13.88 28.06
C PRO A 9 5.50 14.17 28.99
N LEU A 10 4.56 13.23 29.04
CA LEU A 10 3.61 13.14 30.14
C LEU A 10 4.51 13.11 31.36
N THR A 11 4.21 13.97 32.33
CA THR A 11 4.88 14.04 33.62
C THR A 11 4.73 12.68 34.31
N CYS A 12 5.58 11.74 33.91
CA CYS A 12 5.95 10.56 34.64
C CYS A 12 6.58 11.21 35.91
N GLY A 13 5.82 11.12 37.02
CA GLY A 13 5.64 12.18 38.03
C GLY A 13 6.90 12.64 38.77
N PRO A 14 6.79 13.62 39.69
CA PRO A 14 7.94 14.08 40.44
C PRO A 14 8.33 13.05 41.52
N ALA A 15 9.64 12.78 41.60
CA ALA A 15 10.36 12.07 42.68
C ALA A 15 10.44 10.52 42.61
N PRO A 16 11.37 9.89 43.35
CA PRO A 16 12.70 9.62 42.86
C PRO A 16 12.93 8.11 42.72
N LEU A 17 12.00 7.34 42.17
CA LEU A 17 12.20 5.89 41.98
C LEU A 17 11.40 5.42 40.76
N ALA A 18 12.08 5.34 39.62
CA ALA A 18 11.62 4.74 38.37
C ALA A 18 10.38 5.39 37.71
N ASN A 19 10.64 6.24 36.72
CA ASN A 19 9.65 6.63 35.70
C ASN A 19 9.35 5.44 34.76
N SER A 20 8.62 4.42 35.24
CA SER A 20 8.09 3.39 34.36
C SER A 20 6.71 3.81 33.85
N CYS A 21 6.68 4.39 32.66
CA CYS A 21 5.44 4.65 31.96
C CYS A 21 5.09 3.41 31.12
N ASN A 22 4.08 2.62 31.56
CA ASN A 22 3.66 1.36 30.91
C ASN A 22 2.76 1.55 29.68
N THR A 23 2.54 2.79 29.24
CA THR A 23 1.72 3.08 28.06
C THR A 23 2.51 2.81 26.78
N PRO A 24 1.89 2.26 25.73
CA PRO A 24 2.58 1.92 24.50
C PRO A 24 3.16 3.19 23.84
N CYS A 25 4.48 3.32 23.82
CA CYS A 25 5.20 4.39 23.15
C CYS A 25 5.36 4.07 21.66
N VAL A 26 4.25 4.02 20.93
CA VAL A 26 4.26 3.81 19.48
C VAL A 26 4.29 5.16 18.77
N LEU A 27 5.14 5.30 17.74
CA LEU A 27 5.12 6.46 16.86
C LEU A 27 3.88 6.38 15.97
N ARG A 28 3.11 7.45 15.92
CA ARG A 28 1.95 7.53 15.03
C ARG A 28 2.39 8.27 13.78
N CYS A 29 2.41 7.56 12.67
CA CYS A 29 2.77 8.08 11.35
C CYS A 29 1.53 8.08 10.46
N ALA A 30 1.58 8.82 9.35
CA ALA A 30 0.61 8.67 8.28
C ALA A 30 0.69 7.27 7.67
N ASP A 31 -0.39 6.80 7.07
CA ASP A 31 -0.42 5.52 6.37
C ASP A 31 0.62 5.49 5.25
N SER A 32 1.38 4.40 5.16
CA SER A 32 2.31 4.17 4.05
C SER A 32 1.55 3.64 2.84
N THR A 33 1.76 4.23 1.68
CA THR A 33 1.31 3.65 0.41
C THR A 33 2.42 2.78 -0.18
N THR A 34 2.09 1.55 -0.54
CA THR A 34 2.99 0.66 -1.29
C THR A 34 2.35 0.34 -2.64
N VAL A 35 3.17 0.37 -3.69
CA VAL A 35 2.75 -0.01 -5.04
C VAL A 35 3.48 -1.30 -5.39
N ILE A 36 2.73 -2.30 -5.83
CA ILE A 36 3.29 -3.55 -6.35
C ILE A 36 3.35 -3.39 -7.87
N GLU A 37 4.57 -3.38 -8.41
CA GLU A 37 4.84 -3.35 -9.85
C GLU A 37 5.14 -4.78 -10.32
N PRO A 38 4.17 -5.49 -10.91
CA PRO A 38 4.43 -6.80 -11.51
C PRO A 38 5.23 -6.66 -12.81
N SER A 39 5.94 -7.71 -13.20
CA SER A 39 6.60 -7.75 -14.50
C SER A 39 5.59 -7.59 -15.65
N PRO A 40 5.96 -6.87 -16.74
CA PRO A 40 5.09 -6.70 -17.89
C PRO A 40 4.79 -8.04 -18.56
N VAL A 41 3.53 -8.25 -18.93
CA VAL A 41 3.06 -9.45 -19.63
C VAL A 41 2.73 -9.10 -21.07
N VAL A 42 3.27 -9.87 -22.02
CA VAL A 42 2.94 -9.75 -23.44
C VAL A 42 1.73 -10.61 -23.74
N VAL A 43 0.65 -10.00 -24.24
CA VAL A 43 -0.54 -10.71 -24.71
C VAL A 43 -0.52 -10.74 -26.23
N THR A 44 -0.58 -11.94 -26.80
CA THR A 44 -0.77 -12.12 -28.25
C THR A 44 -2.24 -12.37 -28.51
N LEU A 45 -2.88 -11.49 -29.28
CA LEU A 45 -4.26 -11.69 -29.72
C LEU A 45 -4.28 -12.47 -31.04
N PRO A 46 -5.15 -13.48 -31.19
CA PRO A 46 -5.34 -14.15 -32.47
C PRO A 46 -5.80 -13.11 -33.51
N GLY A 47 -5.30 -13.25 -34.74
CA GLY A 47 -5.69 -12.36 -35.84
C GLY A 47 -7.19 -12.38 -36.11
N PRO A 48 -7.73 -11.35 -36.78
CA PRO A 48 -9.15 -11.29 -37.12
C PRO A 48 -9.53 -12.49 -38.00
N ILE A 49 -10.56 -13.24 -37.60
CA ILE A 49 -11.13 -14.29 -38.44
C ILE A 49 -11.97 -13.62 -39.52
N LEU A 50 -11.44 -13.57 -40.75
CA LEU A 50 -12.17 -13.09 -41.92
C LEU A 50 -12.97 -14.26 -42.51
N THR A 51 -14.24 -14.36 -42.15
CA THR A 51 -15.17 -15.29 -42.79
C THR A 51 -15.72 -14.67 -44.07
N SER A 52 -15.14 -14.98 -45.23
CA SER A 52 -15.78 -14.69 -46.51
C SER A 52 -16.74 -15.83 -46.84
N PHE A 53 -18.04 -15.53 -46.97
CA PHE A 53 -19.01 -16.42 -47.62
C PHE A 53 -18.95 -16.14 -49.12
N PRO A 54 -18.29 -16.97 -49.96
CA PRO A 54 -18.37 -16.77 -51.40
C PRO A 54 -19.82 -17.02 -51.81
N GLN A 55 -20.53 -15.96 -52.22
CA GLN A 55 -21.77 -16.12 -52.96
C GLN A 55 -21.40 -16.78 -54.30
N SER A 56 -21.67 -18.08 -54.41
CA SER A 56 -21.65 -18.79 -55.69
C SER A 56 -22.80 -18.25 -56.54
N THR A 57 -22.52 -17.25 -57.37
CA THR A 57 -23.42 -16.81 -58.45
C THR A 57 -22.92 -17.36 -59.77
N ALA A 58 -23.40 -18.54 -60.12
CA ALA A 58 -23.79 -19.00 -61.47
C ALA A 58 -24.13 -20.50 -61.41
#